data_AF-A0AAE3M8L3-F1
#
_entry.id   AF-A0AAE3M8L3-F1
#
_cell.length_a   1.000
_cell.length_b   1.000
_cell.length_c   1.000
_cell.angle_alpha   90.00
_cell.angle_beta   90.00
_cell.angle_gamma   90.00
#
_symmetry.space_group_name_H-M   'P 1'
#
loop_
_entity.id
_entity.type
_entity.pdbx_description
1 polymer ?
#
loop_
_entity_poly.entity_id
_entity_poly.type
_entity_poly.pdbx_seq_one_letter_code
_entity_poly.pdbx_strand_id
1 'polypeptide(L)'
;MKIKSFIIFSLVFVTMLSACKDDLVDKYTDPEKATEASIPGFFAAMLNHDRVRPSYWNVRTMLLISTGVNSQTNYFANSIGKYQMNTSYTAQYWNSFYINSNGSGPLGLYRAMETAYAGLSDDEKAEMDIFMQAGKVFVIDMASKMVDLWGDIPYSEAGSLITSSTIEAAAYDDQEALYTEFISDLGNAATYFASASTDATFSKYDILSSGSIDKWQRYANSLRLRLLMRISNSNESTAQSTVTTMLNNSASYPLLEDEDILLEPLTDYTNSLHSALVEVNGHYAPDYMLNTLMLPYDDPRIPVMFDKYGTTEDGVFVQNENYGAMSVSMPSAEASQEYMNYSILDSATFLMNSKLPGIVMTASEVSFLKAEAYKRWSLGDAQTAFEEGVRESVDFYYYLNNLNESGLTTLSYPAASEVDDFILTLDYASKSSAEQLEMIYDQKWLQLGLLQSIEAWSEYRRTGYPTLTFEDDTKSGYETPATRLLYPDDEKDYNSENYSSVKSKDNRDTKIFWDVN
;
A
#
# COMPACT_ATOMS: atom_id res chain seq x y z
N MET A 1 -24.94 -39.30 -31.84
CA MET A 1 -25.07 -37.96 -31.25
C MET A 1 -24.98 -38.13 -29.74
N LYS A 2 -23.78 -37.94 -29.18
CA LYS A 2 -23.46 -38.22 -27.77
C LYS A 2 -23.52 -36.91 -27.00
N ILE A 3 -24.42 -36.85 -26.02
CA ILE A 3 -24.34 -35.97 -24.86
C ILE A 3 -24.31 -36.93 -23.67
N LYS A 4 -23.26 -36.85 -22.85
CA LYS A 4 -23.27 -37.03 -21.38
C LYS A 4 -21.84 -37.11 -20.83
N SER A 5 -21.70 -36.51 -19.64
CA SER A 5 -20.57 -36.49 -18.71
C SER A 5 -19.46 -35.48 -18.98
N PHE A 6 -19.44 -34.41 -18.17
CA PHE A 6 -18.31 -34.06 -17.29
C PHE A 6 -18.70 -32.85 -16.41
N ILE A 7 -19.31 -33.11 -15.25
CA ILE A 7 -19.30 -32.19 -14.10
C ILE A 7 -19.23 -33.09 -12.87
N ILE A 8 -18.11 -33.03 -12.15
CA ILE A 8 -17.88 -33.29 -10.71
C ILE A 8 -16.35 -33.26 -10.57
N PHE A 9 -15.78 -32.07 -10.33
CA PHE A 9 -14.42 -31.92 -9.79
C PHE A 9 -14.20 -30.56 -9.09
N SER A 10 -15.21 -30.02 -8.41
CA SER A 10 -15.10 -28.74 -7.68
C SER A 10 -15.48 -28.79 -6.20
N LEU A 11 -15.78 -29.97 -5.65
CA LEU A 11 -16.23 -30.08 -4.24
C LEU A 11 -15.14 -30.55 -3.26
N VAL A 12 -13.96 -30.98 -3.75
CA VAL A 12 -12.89 -31.54 -2.90
C VAL A 12 -11.77 -30.52 -2.60
N PHE A 13 -11.71 -29.41 -3.35
CA PHE A 13 -10.71 -28.35 -3.13
C PHE A 13 -11.11 -27.37 -2.01
N VAL A 14 -12.42 -27.14 -1.84
CA VAL A 14 -12.96 -26.23 -0.80
C VAL A 14 -12.76 -26.78 0.61
N THR A 15 -12.76 -28.10 0.80
CA THR A 15 -12.59 -28.72 2.13
C THR A 15 -11.15 -28.73 2.63
N MET A 16 -10.14 -28.64 1.76
CA MET A 16 -8.73 -28.50 2.19
C MET A 16 -8.39 -27.08 2.64
N LEU A 17 -9.06 -26.06 2.08
CA LEU A 17 -8.84 -24.65 2.42
C LEU A 17 -9.36 -24.29 3.82
N SER A 18 -10.54 -24.80 4.22
CA SER A 18 -11.06 -24.57 5.58
C SER A 18 -10.17 -25.21 6.66
N ALA A 19 -9.68 -26.42 6.44
CA ALA A 19 -8.79 -27.09 7.41
C ALA A 19 -7.42 -26.40 7.52
N CYS A 20 -6.87 -25.86 6.42
CA CYS A 20 -5.63 -25.07 6.46
C CYS A 20 -5.82 -23.73 7.16
N LYS A 21 -6.98 -23.08 6.98
CA LYS A 21 -7.32 -21.81 7.64
C LYS A 21 -7.41 -21.98 9.16
N ASP A 22 -8.07 -23.04 9.64
CA ASP A 22 -8.17 -23.30 11.09
C ASP A 22 -6.80 -23.61 11.72
N ASP A 23 -5.99 -24.45 11.06
CA ASP A 23 -4.65 -24.86 11.53
C ASP A 23 -3.63 -23.70 11.50
N LEU A 24 -3.83 -22.71 10.61
CA LEU A 24 -3.05 -21.49 10.56
C LEU A 24 -3.54 -20.49 11.63
N VAL A 25 -4.86 -20.26 11.75
CA VAL A 25 -5.48 -19.38 12.76
C VAL A 25 -5.06 -19.76 14.19
N ASP A 26 -5.07 -21.04 14.52
CA ASP A 26 -4.69 -21.53 15.85
C ASP A 26 -3.18 -21.35 16.16
N LYS A 27 -2.31 -21.35 15.13
CA LYS A 27 -0.86 -21.10 15.30
C LYS A 27 -0.49 -19.62 15.40
N TYR A 28 -1.37 -18.71 15.00
CA TYR A 28 -1.08 -17.28 14.95
C TYR A 28 -1.31 -16.53 16.27
N THR A 29 -1.97 -17.14 17.27
CA THR A 29 -2.32 -16.41 18.50
C THR A 29 -1.14 -16.16 19.43
N ASP A 30 -0.06 -16.95 19.34
CA ASP A 30 1.19 -16.72 20.08
C ASP A 30 2.34 -17.61 19.54
N PRO A 31 3.00 -17.21 18.44
CA PRO A 31 4.05 -18.02 17.81
C PRO A 31 5.30 -18.19 18.69
N GLU A 32 5.53 -17.30 19.66
CA GLU A 32 6.60 -17.43 20.65
C GLU A 32 6.28 -18.49 21.73
N LYS A 33 5.01 -18.92 21.85
CA LYS A 33 4.57 -20.04 22.69
C LYS A 33 4.32 -21.34 21.93
N ALA A 34 4.44 -21.35 20.60
CA ALA A 34 4.39 -22.58 19.83
C ALA A 34 5.61 -23.44 20.18
N THR A 35 5.39 -24.72 20.51
CA THR A 35 6.46 -25.63 20.97
C THR A 35 7.54 -25.93 19.93
N GLU A 36 7.42 -25.43 18.69
CA GLU A 36 8.49 -25.36 17.69
C GLU A 36 8.40 -24.04 16.88
N ALA A 37 9.06 -22.98 17.36
CA ALA A 37 9.34 -21.79 16.56
C ALA A 37 10.25 -22.16 15.35
N SER A 38 9.84 -21.85 14.12
CA SER A 38 10.55 -22.22 12.88
C SER A 38 10.46 -21.11 11.81
N ILE A 39 11.41 -21.09 10.86
CA ILE A 39 11.48 -20.11 9.77
C ILE A 39 10.15 -19.98 9.00
N PRO A 40 9.46 -21.07 8.58
CA PRO A 40 8.17 -20.96 7.89
C PRO A 40 7.08 -20.30 8.73
N GLY A 41 7.05 -20.58 10.04
CA GLY A 41 6.10 -19.98 10.97
C GLY A 41 6.34 -18.48 11.16
N PHE A 42 7.59 -18.07 11.33
CA PHE A 42 7.97 -16.65 11.41
C PHE A 42 7.66 -15.90 10.11
N PHE A 43 7.93 -16.52 8.96
CA PHE A 43 7.61 -15.95 7.66
C PHE A 43 6.10 -15.69 7.50
N ALA A 44 5.25 -16.68 7.77
CA ALA A 44 3.80 -16.50 7.69
C ALA A 44 3.29 -15.44 8.69
N ALA A 45 3.83 -15.43 9.92
CA ALA A 45 3.50 -14.42 10.92
C ALA A 45 3.91 -13.00 10.47
N MET A 46 5.05 -12.87 9.79
CA MET A 46 5.52 -11.60 9.26
C MET A 46 4.62 -11.07 8.14
N LEU A 47 4.20 -11.93 7.20
CA LEU A 47 3.26 -11.56 6.15
C LEU A 47 1.89 -11.16 6.71
N ASN A 48 1.46 -11.78 7.80
CA ASN A 48 0.18 -11.58 8.47
C ASN A 48 0.14 -10.27 9.31
N HIS A 49 0.52 -9.15 8.70
CA HIS A 49 0.72 -7.88 9.40
C HIS A 49 -0.47 -6.91 9.27
N ASP A 50 -0.94 -6.37 10.39
CA ASP A 50 -2.13 -5.51 10.45
C ASP A 50 -1.96 -4.14 9.74
N ARG A 51 -0.71 -3.71 9.46
CA ARG A 51 -0.44 -2.49 8.67
C ARG A 51 -0.44 -2.69 7.17
N VAL A 52 -0.52 -3.94 6.69
CA VAL A 52 -0.75 -4.26 5.28
C VAL A 52 -2.25 -4.33 4.97
N ARG A 53 -3.05 -4.72 5.96
CA ARG A 53 -4.49 -4.91 5.81
C ARG A 53 -5.29 -3.62 6.01
N PRO A 54 -6.51 -3.55 5.44
CA PRO A 54 -7.48 -2.48 5.73
C PRO A 54 -8.13 -2.69 7.12
N SER A 55 -7.30 -2.90 8.15
CA SER A 55 -7.74 -3.07 9.53
C SER A 55 -8.16 -1.73 10.13
N TYR A 56 -9.11 -1.75 11.08
CA TYR A 56 -9.60 -0.54 11.75
C TYR A 56 -8.45 0.37 12.20
N TRP A 57 -7.48 -0.19 12.91
CA TRP A 57 -6.43 0.62 13.52
C TRP A 57 -5.49 1.20 12.49
N ASN A 58 -5.12 0.47 11.45
CA ASN A 58 -4.31 1.00 10.36
C ASN A 58 -5.02 2.15 9.63
N VAL A 59 -6.25 1.89 9.17
CA VAL A 59 -7.02 2.86 8.38
C VAL A 59 -7.33 4.11 9.20
N ARG A 60 -7.90 3.95 10.39
CA ARG A 60 -8.34 5.07 11.24
C ARG A 60 -7.18 5.91 11.75
N THR A 61 -6.07 5.31 12.17
CA THR A 61 -5.00 6.07 12.87
C THR A 61 -3.92 6.59 11.95
N MET A 62 -3.67 5.92 10.83
CA MET A 62 -2.59 6.27 9.91
C MET A 62 -3.11 6.73 8.57
N LEU A 63 -3.91 5.89 7.89
CA LEU A 63 -4.29 6.19 6.51
C LEU A 63 -5.20 7.41 6.40
N LEU A 64 -6.21 7.55 7.26
CA LEU A 64 -7.22 8.62 7.15
C LEU A 64 -6.80 9.95 7.78
N ILE A 65 -6.22 9.92 8.98
CA ILE A 65 -5.95 11.13 9.79
C ILE A 65 -4.48 11.56 9.81
N SER A 66 -3.62 10.81 9.12
CA SER A 66 -2.22 11.19 8.92
C SER A 66 -1.90 11.31 7.43
N THR A 67 -1.57 10.21 6.76
CA THR A 67 -1.06 10.26 5.38
C THR A 67 -2.10 10.70 4.37
N GLY A 68 -3.35 10.29 4.54
CA GLY A 68 -4.45 10.67 3.65
C GLY A 68 -4.93 12.12 3.80
N VAL A 69 -4.70 12.77 4.95
CA VAL A 69 -4.85 14.24 5.06
C VAL A 69 -3.76 14.92 4.24
N ASN A 70 -2.50 14.48 4.39
CA ASN A 70 -1.36 15.09 3.71
C ASN A 70 -1.31 14.84 2.20
N SER A 71 -2.05 13.84 1.70
CA SER A 71 -2.18 13.53 0.27
C SER A 71 -3.59 13.71 -0.27
N GLN A 72 -4.55 14.15 0.55
CA GLN A 72 -5.98 14.31 0.25
C GLN A 72 -6.65 13.10 -0.41
N THR A 73 -6.19 11.88 -0.15
CA THR A 73 -6.78 10.64 -0.69
C THR A 73 -8.13 10.27 -0.05
N ASN A 74 -8.51 10.97 1.03
CA ASN A 74 -9.80 10.88 1.69
C ASN A 74 -10.28 12.28 2.07
N TYR A 75 -11.58 12.42 2.32
CA TYR A 75 -12.10 13.63 2.96
C TYR A 75 -11.54 13.79 4.38
N PHE A 76 -11.29 15.04 4.77
CA PHE A 76 -11.05 15.48 6.13
C PHE A 76 -11.70 16.84 6.36
N ALA A 77 -12.13 17.13 7.60
CA ALA A 77 -12.79 18.39 7.89
C ALA A 77 -11.79 19.56 7.95
N ASN A 78 -12.08 20.65 7.22
CA ASN A 78 -11.33 21.90 7.36
C ASN A 78 -11.59 22.55 8.72
N SER A 79 -10.77 22.20 9.70
CA SER A 79 -10.89 22.58 11.10
C SER A 79 -9.50 22.82 11.72
N ILE A 80 -9.46 23.47 12.87
CA ILE A 80 -8.20 23.77 13.56
C ILE A 80 -7.46 22.48 13.97
N GLY A 81 -6.18 22.41 13.64
CA GLY A 81 -5.31 21.25 13.89
C GLY A 81 -5.43 20.11 12.87
N LYS A 82 -5.94 20.36 11.67
CA LYS A 82 -6.12 19.32 10.63
C LYS A 82 -4.79 18.68 10.19
N TYR A 83 -3.68 19.43 10.24
CA TYR A 83 -2.34 18.91 9.97
C TYR A 83 -1.57 18.47 11.23
N GLN A 84 -2.21 18.50 12.41
CA GLN A 84 -1.62 17.98 13.62
C GLN A 84 -1.87 16.48 13.74
N MET A 85 -0.82 15.71 13.48
CA MET A 85 -0.85 14.27 13.70
C MET A 85 -0.80 13.93 15.19
N ASN A 86 -1.48 12.84 15.55
CA ASN A 86 -1.41 12.28 16.89
C ASN A 86 -0.14 11.43 17.02
N THR A 87 0.80 11.90 17.85
CA THR A 87 2.11 11.25 18.02
C THR A 87 2.03 9.85 18.61
N SER A 88 1.00 9.54 19.40
CA SER A 88 0.80 8.19 19.92
C SER A 88 0.39 7.20 18.80
N TYR A 89 -0.38 7.66 17.82
CA TYR A 89 -0.77 6.82 16.68
C TYR A 89 0.39 6.56 15.73
N THR A 90 1.17 7.59 15.40
CA THR A 90 2.37 7.42 14.59
C THR A 90 3.41 6.56 15.31
N ALA A 91 3.56 6.71 16.63
CA ALA A 91 4.41 5.83 17.45
C ALA A 91 3.95 4.37 17.43
N GLN A 92 2.65 4.09 17.45
CA GLN A 92 2.15 2.72 17.33
C GLN A 92 2.40 2.12 15.94
N TYR A 93 2.45 2.93 14.88
CA TYR A 93 2.86 2.44 13.56
C TYR A 93 4.36 2.17 13.52
N TRP A 94 5.17 3.10 14.02
CA TRP A 94 6.62 2.91 14.18
C TRP A 94 6.92 1.61 14.94
N ASN A 95 6.34 1.46 16.13
CA ASN A 95 6.54 0.30 16.97
C ASN A 95 6.15 -0.97 16.21
N SER A 96 5.01 -0.99 15.50
CA SER A 96 4.54 -2.20 14.82
C SER A 96 5.50 -2.80 13.78
N PHE A 97 6.46 -2.02 13.27
CA PHE A 97 7.55 -2.53 12.43
C PHE A 97 8.59 -3.35 13.22
N TYR A 98 8.89 -2.93 14.45
CA TYR A 98 9.87 -3.55 15.35
C TYR A 98 9.24 -4.57 16.30
N ILE A 99 8.19 -4.16 17.02
CA ILE A 99 7.48 -4.88 18.09
C ILE A 99 5.98 -4.56 17.99
N ASN A 100 5.12 -5.58 17.99
CA ASN A 100 3.67 -5.42 18.02
C ASN A 100 3.08 -5.84 19.39
N SER A 101 1.77 -5.67 19.58
CA SER A 101 1.09 -6.06 20.83
C SER A 101 1.11 -7.56 21.12
N ASN A 102 1.45 -8.39 20.14
CA ASN A 102 1.42 -9.85 20.19
C ASN A 102 2.84 -10.46 20.03
N GLY A 103 3.92 -9.67 20.16
CA GLY A 103 5.31 -10.12 19.97
C GLY A 103 6.10 -9.24 19.01
N SER A 104 6.93 -9.86 18.17
CA SER A 104 7.82 -9.14 17.23
C SER A 104 7.06 -8.59 16.00
N GLY A 105 7.44 -7.39 15.55
CA GLY A 105 7.03 -6.83 14.25
C GLY A 105 7.78 -7.49 13.09
N PRO A 106 7.50 -7.11 11.81
CA PRO A 106 8.16 -7.68 10.65
C PRO A 106 9.69 -7.72 10.71
N LEU A 107 10.34 -6.64 11.18
CA LEU A 107 11.80 -6.64 11.30
C LEU A 107 12.27 -7.64 12.36
N GLY A 108 11.63 -7.67 13.53
CA GLY A 108 11.97 -8.61 14.59
C GLY A 108 11.77 -10.07 14.18
N LEU A 109 10.67 -10.37 13.48
CA LEU A 109 10.42 -11.71 12.93
C LEU A 109 11.46 -12.09 11.87
N TYR A 110 11.87 -11.15 11.01
CA TYR A 110 12.95 -11.39 10.07
C TYR A 110 14.29 -11.65 10.78
N ARG A 111 14.61 -10.92 11.84
CA ARG A 111 15.78 -11.21 12.70
C ARG A 111 15.70 -12.60 13.33
N ALA A 112 14.51 -13.04 13.76
CA ALA A 112 14.32 -14.39 14.27
C ALA A 112 14.55 -15.46 13.19
N MET A 113 14.13 -15.19 11.95
CA MET A 113 14.44 -16.04 10.79
C MET A 113 15.94 -16.10 10.52
N GLU A 114 16.65 -14.96 10.53
CA GLU A 114 18.11 -14.92 10.35
C GLU A 114 18.86 -15.72 11.42
N THR A 115 18.49 -15.54 12.70
CA THR A 115 19.08 -16.29 13.82
C THR A 115 18.84 -17.80 13.66
N ALA A 116 17.61 -18.21 13.34
CA ALA A 116 17.27 -19.61 13.12
C ALA A 116 18.06 -20.18 11.93
N TYR A 117 18.08 -19.45 10.81
CA TYR A 117 18.78 -19.83 9.58
C TYR A 117 20.29 -19.98 9.80
N ALA A 118 20.91 -19.10 10.58
CA ALA A 118 22.34 -19.17 10.89
C ALA A 118 22.73 -20.47 11.63
N GLY A 119 21.80 -21.03 12.43
CA GLY A 119 21.99 -22.28 13.17
C GLY A 119 21.80 -23.57 12.36
N LEU A 120 21.31 -23.48 11.11
CA LEU A 120 21.05 -24.63 10.24
C LEU A 120 22.30 -25.15 9.54
N SER A 121 22.29 -26.44 9.19
CA SER A 121 23.26 -27.04 8.27
C SER A 121 23.08 -26.52 6.84
N ASP A 122 24.07 -26.72 5.97
CA ASP A 122 24.02 -26.24 4.58
C ASP A 122 22.84 -26.85 3.78
N ASP A 123 22.51 -28.12 4.03
CA ASP A 123 21.37 -28.81 3.39
C ASP A 123 20.03 -28.20 3.85
N GLU A 124 19.89 -27.94 5.16
CA GLU A 124 18.67 -27.32 5.72
C GLU A 124 18.53 -25.84 5.28
N LYS A 125 19.66 -25.13 5.12
CA LYS A 125 19.65 -23.76 4.58
C LYS A 125 19.10 -23.71 3.16
N ALA A 126 19.50 -24.65 2.31
CA ALA A 126 19.00 -24.72 0.93
C ALA A 126 17.47 -24.90 0.87
N GLU A 127 16.88 -25.62 1.83
CA GLU A 127 15.42 -25.76 1.94
C GLU A 127 14.73 -24.47 2.44
N MET A 128 15.43 -23.65 3.21
CA MET A 128 14.88 -22.44 3.84
C MET A 128 15.17 -21.14 3.08
N ASP A 129 16.05 -21.17 2.08
CA ASP A 129 16.45 -20.00 1.28
C ASP A 129 15.25 -19.25 0.69
N ILE A 130 14.26 -19.99 0.19
CA ILE A 130 13.06 -19.39 -0.41
C ILE A 130 12.28 -18.53 0.60
N PHE A 131 12.20 -18.96 1.86
CA PHE A 131 11.59 -18.19 2.94
C PHE A 131 12.40 -16.94 3.27
N MET A 132 13.74 -17.07 3.32
CA MET A 132 14.63 -15.94 3.60
C MET A 132 14.54 -14.86 2.52
N GLN A 133 14.50 -15.26 1.24
CA GLN A 133 14.42 -14.32 0.12
C GLN A 133 13.04 -13.66 0.04
N ALA A 134 11.95 -14.43 0.18
CA ALA A 134 10.60 -13.88 0.19
C ALA A 134 10.39 -12.95 1.39
N GLY A 135 10.89 -13.37 2.56
CA GLY A 135 10.85 -12.56 3.77
C GLY A 135 11.63 -11.25 3.64
N LYS A 136 12.78 -11.29 2.95
CA LYS A 136 13.60 -10.10 2.68
C LYS A 136 12.88 -9.09 1.78
N VAL A 137 12.22 -9.56 0.72
CA VAL A 137 11.40 -8.69 -0.15
C VAL A 137 10.32 -7.98 0.66
N PHE A 138 9.60 -8.73 1.51
CA PHE A 138 8.53 -8.16 2.33
C PHE A 138 9.04 -7.17 3.39
N VAL A 139 10.13 -7.49 4.11
CA VAL A 139 10.67 -6.57 5.12
C VAL A 139 11.23 -5.31 4.47
N ILE A 140 11.81 -5.39 3.26
CA ILE A 140 12.25 -4.22 2.48
C ILE A 140 11.06 -3.33 2.10
N ASP A 141 9.92 -3.89 1.68
CA ASP A 141 8.72 -3.10 1.39
C ASP A 141 8.29 -2.30 2.63
N MET A 142 8.17 -2.97 3.78
CA MET A 142 7.81 -2.31 5.03
C MET A 142 8.87 -1.29 5.49
N ALA A 143 10.16 -1.61 5.38
CA ALA A 143 11.25 -0.72 5.75
C ALA A 143 11.33 0.52 4.86
N SER A 144 11.07 0.38 3.56
CA SER A 144 11.03 1.51 2.63
C SER A 144 9.93 2.51 3.00
N LYS A 145 8.76 2.02 3.44
CA LYS A 145 7.68 2.86 3.98
C LYS A 145 8.09 3.55 5.27
N MET A 146 8.81 2.87 6.16
CA MET A 146 9.36 3.49 7.37
C MET A 146 10.33 4.63 7.04
N VAL A 147 11.23 4.42 6.08
CA VAL A 147 12.14 5.48 5.60
C VAL A 147 11.36 6.63 4.96
N ASP A 148 10.35 6.34 4.13
CA ASP A 148 9.53 7.37 3.48
C ASP A 148 8.74 8.21 4.48
N LEU A 149 8.42 7.67 5.64
CA LEU A 149 7.67 8.34 6.68
C LEU A 149 8.58 9.09 7.66
N TRP A 150 9.73 8.53 8.05
CA TRP A 150 10.58 9.05 9.13
C TRP A 150 12.03 9.36 8.74
N GLY A 151 12.47 9.08 7.53
CA GLY A 151 13.85 9.24 7.09
C GLY A 151 14.76 8.17 7.69
N ASP A 152 15.85 8.56 8.36
CA ASP A 152 16.77 7.61 9.00
C ASP A 152 16.00 6.72 9.99
N ILE A 153 16.27 5.43 10.03
CA ILE A 153 15.60 4.48 10.94
C ILE A 153 16.61 3.49 11.52
N PRO A 154 16.42 2.96 12.74
CA PRO A 154 17.14 1.78 13.17
C PRO A 154 16.77 0.59 12.30
N TYR A 155 17.73 -0.06 11.65
CA TYR A 155 17.47 -1.18 10.77
C TYR A 155 18.51 -2.28 10.93
N SER A 156 19.79 -2.00 10.68
CA SER A 156 20.85 -3.03 10.64
C SER A 156 21.13 -3.61 12.02
N GLU A 157 21.12 -2.78 13.06
CA GLU A 157 21.37 -3.18 14.45
C GLU A 157 20.09 -3.52 15.24
N ALA A 158 18.92 -3.20 14.68
CA ALA A 158 17.65 -3.42 15.36
C ALA A 158 17.32 -4.91 15.51
N GLY A 159 16.81 -5.28 16.69
CA GLY A 159 16.49 -6.67 17.05
C GLY A 159 17.59 -7.41 17.82
N SER A 160 18.52 -6.69 18.46
CA SER A 160 19.64 -7.27 19.24
C SER A 160 19.22 -8.34 20.25
N LEU A 161 18.05 -8.20 20.88
CA LEU A 161 17.52 -9.19 21.83
C LEU A 161 17.29 -10.55 21.17
N ILE A 162 16.87 -10.55 19.91
CA ILE A 162 16.58 -11.75 19.11
C ILE A 162 17.87 -12.33 18.54
N THR A 163 18.81 -11.48 18.10
CA THR A 163 20.03 -11.92 17.42
C THR A 163 21.16 -12.30 18.37
N SER A 164 21.22 -11.69 19.55
CA SER A 164 22.36 -11.81 20.48
C SER A 164 21.97 -11.95 21.95
N SER A 165 20.67 -11.94 22.28
CA SER A 165 20.18 -11.97 23.67
C SER A 165 20.66 -10.80 24.55
N THR A 166 21.07 -9.69 23.93
CA THR A 166 21.40 -8.42 24.60
C THR A 166 20.41 -7.34 24.22
N ILE A 167 20.15 -6.40 25.14
CA ILE A 167 19.35 -5.21 24.85
C ILE A 167 20.33 -4.09 24.53
N GLU A 168 20.46 -3.78 23.25
CA GLU A 168 21.29 -2.69 22.74
C GLU A 168 20.38 -1.71 22.01
N ALA A 169 20.58 -0.42 22.29
CA ALA A 169 19.84 0.63 21.62
C ALA A 169 20.44 0.77 20.21
N ALA A 170 19.64 0.46 19.20
CA ALA A 170 20.11 0.39 17.81
C ALA A 170 20.39 1.79 17.25
N ALA A 171 21.51 1.94 16.54
CA ALA A 171 21.81 3.15 15.79
C ALA A 171 20.80 3.39 14.66
N TYR A 172 20.66 4.65 14.25
CA TYR A 172 19.87 5.02 13.08
C TYR A 172 20.71 4.85 11.81
N ASP A 173 20.26 3.99 10.90
CA ASP A 173 20.85 3.83 9.58
C ASP A 173 20.44 5.00 8.67
N ASP A 174 21.37 5.45 7.84
CA ASP A 174 21.13 6.54 6.89
C ASP A 174 20.11 6.13 5.81
N GLN A 175 19.10 6.97 5.62
CA GLN A 175 17.99 6.72 4.68
C GLN A 175 18.43 6.49 3.22
N GLU A 176 19.45 7.19 2.72
CA GLU A 176 19.92 7.05 1.33
C GLU A 176 20.73 5.77 1.16
N ALA A 177 21.58 5.45 2.15
CA ALA A 177 22.32 4.20 2.19
C ALA A 177 21.38 2.99 2.23
N LEU A 178 20.35 3.01 3.09
CA LEU A 178 19.33 1.96 3.17
C LEU A 178 18.62 1.77 1.83
N TYR A 179 18.17 2.85 1.18
CA TYR A 179 17.52 2.76 -0.12
C TYR A 179 18.42 2.12 -1.18
N THR A 180 19.71 2.44 -1.17
CA THR A 180 20.70 1.84 -2.08
C THR A 180 20.84 0.34 -1.83
N GLU A 181 20.89 -0.08 -0.57
CA GLU A 181 20.93 -1.49 -0.17
C GLU A 181 19.65 -2.23 -0.59
N PHE A 182 18.47 -1.65 -0.29
CA PHE A 182 17.18 -2.21 -0.64
C PHE A 182 17.05 -2.47 -2.15
N ILE A 183 17.43 -1.51 -2.99
CA ILE A 183 17.40 -1.65 -4.45
C ILE A 183 18.32 -2.78 -4.95
N SER A 184 19.49 -2.94 -4.33
CA SER A 184 20.44 -4.02 -4.63
C SER A 184 19.86 -5.38 -4.21
N ASP A 185 19.34 -5.46 -2.99
CA ASP A 185 18.82 -6.67 -2.39
C ASP A 185 17.57 -7.20 -3.10
N LEU A 186 16.67 -6.32 -3.53
CA LEU A 186 15.53 -6.70 -4.36
C LEU A 186 15.97 -7.29 -5.71
N GLY A 187 17.06 -6.77 -6.30
CA GLY A 187 17.66 -7.33 -7.51
C GLY A 187 18.25 -8.72 -7.29
N ASN A 188 18.90 -8.94 -6.14
CA ASN A 188 19.42 -10.25 -5.75
C ASN A 188 18.29 -11.26 -5.50
N ALA A 189 17.24 -10.86 -4.79
CA ALA A 189 16.06 -11.70 -4.54
C ALA A 189 15.34 -12.07 -5.85
N ALA A 190 15.12 -11.12 -6.75
CA ALA A 190 14.55 -11.39 -8.07
C ALA A 190 15.40 -12.39 -8.88
N THR A 191 16.73 -12.26 -8.81
CA THR A 191 17.66 -13.20 -9.46
C THR A 191 17.57 -14.60 -8.86
N TYR A 192 17.43 -14.70 -7.53
CA TYR A 192 17.21 -15.98 -6.86
C TYR A 192 15.92 -16.65 -7.35
N PHE A 193 14.79 -15.93 -7.35
CA PHE A 193 13.50 -16.48 -7.76
C PHE A 193 13.47 -16.95 -9.22
N ALA A 194 14.25 -16.34 -10.11
CA ALA A 194 14.36 -16.76 -11.51
C ALA A 194 14.80 -18.23 -11.70
N SER A 195 15.45 -18.82 -10.68
CA SER A 195 15.96 -20.20 -10.71
C SER A 195 15.47 -21.08 -9.57
N ALA A 196 14.68 -20.53 -8.65
CA ALA A 196 14.19 -21.23 -7.48
C ALA A 196 13.09 -22.24 -7.85
N SER A 197 12.89 -23.22 -6.97
CA SER A 197 11.79 -24.19 -7.03
C SER A 197 10.96 -24.12 -5.74
N THR A 198 9.64 -24.26 -5.86
CA THR A 198 8.74 -24.26 -4.70
C THR A 198 8.55 -25.68 -4.19
N ASP A 199 8.26 -25.81 -2.91
CA ASP A 199 7.81 -27.05 -2.30
C ASP A 199 6.45 -26.86 -1.58
N ALA A 200 5.90 -27.96 -1.07
CA ALA A 200 4.62 -27.95 -0.37
C ALA A 200 4.67 -27.19 0.96
N THR A 201 5.84 -27.06 1.58
CA THR A 201 6.02 -26.32 2.83
C THR A 201 5.94 -24.82 2.55
N PHE A 202 6.68 -24.31 1.56
CA PHE A 202 6.62 -22.90 1.15
C PHE A 202 5.20 -22.51 0.71
N SER A 203 4.56 -23.29 -0.16
CA SER A 203 3.18 -23.03 -0.58
C SER A 203 2.17 -22.99 0.57
N LYS A 204 2.41 -23.73 1.67
CA LYS A 204 1.51 -23.72 2.84
C LYS A 204 1.64 -22.44 3.67
N TYR A 205 2.84 -21.91 3.82
CA TYR A 205 3.14 -20.77 4.70
C TYR A 205 3.19 -19.42 3.95
N ASP A 206 3.32 -19.43 2.62
CA ASP A 206 3.20 -18.25 1.79
C ASP A 206 1.74 -17.84 1.58
N ILE A 207 1.23 -17.05 2.51
CA ILE A 207 -0.13 -16.50 2.47
C ILE A 207 -0.29 -15.32 1.51
N LEU A 208 0.80 -14.85 0.87
CA LEU A 208 0.79 -13.69 -0.02
C LEU A 208 0.72 -14.11 -1.50
N SER A 209 1.56 -15.07 -1.92
CA SER A 209 1.63 -15.54 -3.31
C SER A 209 1.29 -17.02 -3.47
N SER A 210 0.85 -17.70 -2.41
CA SER A 210 0.46 -19.12 -2.42
C SER A 210 1.55 -20.05 -2.98
N GLY A 211 2.82 -19.70 -2.77
CA GLY A 211 3.98 -20.43 -3.27
C GLY A 211 4.37 -20.12 -4.72
N SER A 212 3.75 -19.11 -5.36
CA SER A 212 4.11 -18.71 -6.73
C SER A 212 5.44 -17.95 -6.75
N ILE A 213 6.49 -18.64 -7.22
CA ILE A 213 7.83 -18.06 -7.38
C ILE A 213 7.84 -16.95 -8.43
N ASP A 214 7.06 -17.11 -9.51
CA ASP A 214 6.94 -16.08 -10.54
C ASP A 214 6.35 -14.79 -9.96
N LYS A 215 5.33 -14.89 -9.09
CA LYS A 215 4.77 -13.72 -8.39
C LYS A 215 5.79 -13.07 -7.47
N TRP A 216 6.60 -13.84 -6.73
CA TRP A 216 7.67 -13.29 -5.90
C TRP A 216 8.77 -12.60 -6.72
N GLN A 217 9.16 -13.16 -7.87
CA GLN A 217 10.10 -12.53 -8.78
C GLN A 217 9.56 -11.19 -9.31
N ARG A 218 8.30 -11.19 -9.77
CA ARG A 218 7.62 -9.99 -10.27
C ARG A 218 7.44 -8.94 -9.19
N TYR A 219 7.09 -9.35 -7.98
CA TYR A 219 6.97 -8.45 -6.83
C TYR A 219 8.31 -7.81 -6.50
N ALA A 220 9.39 -8.59 -6.39
CA ALA A 220 10.72 -8.05 -6.11
C ALA A 220 11.20 -7.03 -7.17
N ASN A 221 11.02 -7.34 -8.46
CA ASN A 221 11.37 -6.41 -9.54
C ASN A 221 10.47 -5.17 -9.57
N SER A 222 9.18 -5.32 -9.29
CA SER A 222 8.23 -4.20 -9.30
C SER A 222 8.46 -3.27 -8.12
N LEU A 223 8.71 -3.79 -6.93
CA LEU A 223 9.13 -3.00 -5.77
C LEU A 223 10.46 -2.30 -6.03
N ARG A 224 11.41 -2.98 -6.68
CA ARG A 224 12.68 -2.36 -7.11
C ARG A 224 12.44 -1.20 -8.07
N LEU A 225 11.52 -1.34 -9.01
CA LEU A 225 11.10 -0.26 -9.91
C LEU A 225 10.48 0.90 -9.11
N ARG A 226 9.58 0.64 -8.14
CA ARG A 226 9.01 1.66 -7.26
C ARG A 226 10.11 2.46 -6.55
N LEU A 227 11.08 1.79 -5.91
CA LEU A 227 12.16 2.48 -5.19
C LEU A 227 13.12 3.25 -6.12
N LEU A 228 13.41 2.73 -7.31
CA LEU A 228 14.19 3.44 -8.33
C LEU A 228 13.46 4.70 -8.81
N MET A 229 12.16 4.61 -9.05
CA MET A 229 11.36 5.78 -9.41
C MET A 229 11.20 6.75 -8.23
N ARG A 230 11.16 6.24 -6.98
CA ARG A 230 11.14 7.06 -5.76
C ARG A 230 12.34 8.02 -5.69
N ILE A 231 13.54 7.53 -5.99
CA ILE A 231 14.78 8.33 -5.97
C ILE A 231 15.05 9.10 -7.27
N SER A 232 14.18 8.98 -8.29
CA SER A 232 14.48 9.46 -9.65
C SER A 232 14.65 10.98 -9.79
N ASN A 233 14.22 11.77 -8.80
CA ASN A 233 14.41 13.22 -8.80
C ASN A 233 15.66 13.66 -8.01
N SER A 234 16.09 12.88 -7.00
CA SER A 234 17.32 13.14 -6.25
C SER A 234 18.55 12.49 -6.90
N ASN A 235 18.38 11.33 -7.52
CA ASN A 235 19.44 10.54 -8.16
C ASN A 235 18.99 9.95 -9.51
N GLU A 236 18.68 10.83 -10.47
CA GLU A 236 18.18 10.45 -11.79
C GLU A 236 19.14 9.52 -12.54
N SER A 237 20.45 9.73 -12.44
CA SER A 237 21.45 8.91 -13.15
C SER A 237 21.35 7.42 -12.78
N THR A 238 21.29 7.11 -11.48
CA THR A 238 21.16 5.72 -11.01
C THR A 238 19.80 5.14 -11.39
N ALA A 239 18.73 5.91 -11.19
CA ALA A 239 17.37 5.51 -11.51
C ALA A 239 17.23 5.18 -13.01
N GLN A 240 17.59 6.12 -13.88
CA GLN A 240 17.50 5.97 -15.33
C GLN A 240 18.30 4.77 -15.82
N SER A 241 19.56 4.63 -15.40
CA SER A 241 20.44 3.55 -15.88
C SER A 241 19.91 2.16 -15.49
N THR A 242 19.46 1.98 -14.26
CA THR A 242 18.94 0.71 -13.77
C THR A 242 17.58 0.38 -14.38
N VAL A 243 16.66 1.35 -14.43
CA VAL A 243 15.32 1.14 -15.02
C VAL A 243 15.43 0.88 -16.52
N THR A 244 16.32 1.58 -17.24
CA THR A 244 16.62 1.27 -18.66
C THR A 244 17.04 -0.18 -18.84
N THR A 245 17.87 -0.71 -17.95
CA THR A 245 18.30 -2.12 -17.99
C THR A 245 17.13 -3.06 -17.73
N MET A 246 16.29 -2.75 -16.74
CA MET A 246 15.14 -3.57 -16.39
C MET A 246 14.11 -3.63 -17.52
N LEU A 247 13.69 -2.47 -18.05
CA LEU A 247 12.62 -2.38 -19.04
C LEU A 247 13.03 -2.88 -20.43
N ASN A 248 14.32 -2.80 -20.79
CA ASN A 248 14.82 -3.40 -22.04
C ASN A 248 15.03 -4.92 -21.96
N ASN A 249 14.88 -5.53 -20.78
CA ASN A 249 15.20 -6.93 -20.56
C ASN A 249 14.12 -7.64 -19.71
N SER A 250 12.87 -7.50 -20.13
CA SER A 250 11.68 -7.99 -19.42
C SER A 250 11.70 -9.49 -19.09
N ALA A 251 12.43 -10.31 -19.85
CA ALA A 251 12.59 -11.73 -19.54
C ALA A 251 13.41 -11.98 -18.26
N SER A 252 14.39 -11.12 -17.95
CA SER A 252 15.18 -11.19 -16.72
C SER A 252 14.56 -10.39 -15.58
N TYR A 253 13.78 -9.37 -15.91
CA TYR A 253 13.10 -8.49 -14.96
C TYR A 253 11.59 -8.49 -15.21
N PRO A 254 10.91 -9.65 -15.07
CA PRO A 254 9.46 -9.66 -15.19
C PRO A 254 8.89 -8.76 -14.09
N LEU A 255 7.94 -7.91 -14.45
CA LEU A 255 7.21 -7.02 -13.55
C LEU A 255 5.77 -7.55 -13.37
N LEU A 256 5.01 -6.98 -12.45
CA LEU A 256 3.58 -7.26 -12.37
C LEU A 256 2.89 -6.73 -13.64
N GLU A 257 2.04 -7.57 -14.23
CA GLU A 257 1.20 -7.31 -15.41
C GLU A 257 -0.09 -8.11 -15.18
N ASP A 258 -1.25 -7.46 -15.23
CA ASP A 258 -2.58 -8.08 -15.04
C ASP A 258 -2.84 -8.81 -13.69
N GLU A 259 -1.86 -8.86 -12.79
CA GLU A 259 -1.97 -9.50 -11.47
C GLU A 259 -1.39 -8.62 -10.36
N ASP A 260 -2.15 -8.47 -9.28
CA ASP A 260 -1.75 -7.72 -8.10
C ASP A 260 -1.10 -8.61 -7.02
N ILE A 261 -0.37 -7.97 -6.11
CA ILE A 261 0.09 -8.59 -4.86
C ILE A 261 -0.84 -8.15 -3.74
N LEU A 262 -1.71 -9.06 -3.34
CA LEU A 262 -2.78 -8.84 -2.38
C LEU A 262 -2.67 -9.82 -1.21
N LEU A 263 -2.85 -9.30 0.01
CA LEU A 263 -2.91 -10.11 1.21
C LEU A 263 -4.37 -10.40 1.55
N GLU A 264 -4.82 -11.60 1.24
CA GLU A 264 -6.19 -12.01 1.48
C GLU A 264 -6.55 -12.03 2.98
N PRO A 265 -7.82 -11.71 3.33
CA PRO A 265 -8.33 -11.88 4.68
C PRO A 265 -8.22 -13.33 5.14
N LEU A 266 -7.51 -13.58 6.26
CA LEU A 266 -7.56 -14.90 6.89
C LEU A 266 -8.92 -15.16 7.53
N THR A 267 -9.69 -14.14 7.90
CA THR A 267 -11.06 -14.22 8.44
C THR A 267 -11.89 -13.04 7.93
N ASP A 268 -13.23 -13.18 7.96
CA ASP A 268 -14.13 -12.13 7.48
C ASP A 268 -14.11 -10.93 8.45
N TYR A 269 -13.87 -9.73 7.92
CA TYR A 269 -13.81 -8.50 8.69
C TYR A 269 -15.19 -7.86 8.83
N THR A 270 -16.02 -8.31 9.76
CA THR A 270 -17.42 -7.85 9.77
C THR A 270 -17.64 -6.43 10.32
N ASN A 271 -16.75 -5.86 11.15
CA ASN A 271 -16.94 -4.51 11.73
C ASN A 271 -15.65 -3.80 12.19
N SER A 272 -14.68 -3.57 11.29
CA SER A 272 -13.47 -2.80 11.62
C SER A 272 -13.21 -1.68 10.60
N LEU A 273 -13.34 -1.94 9.30
CA LEU A 273 -13.15 -0.92 8.28
C LEU A 273 -14.29 0.12 8.25
N HIS A 274 -15.54 -0.33 8.33
CA HIS A 274 -16.71 0.55 8.42
C HIS A 274 -16.53 1.60 9.53
N SER A 275 -16.27 1.14 10.76
CA SER A 275 -16.06 1.98 11.93
C SER A 275 -14.90 2.95 11.71
N ALA A 276 -13.79 2.51 11.12
CA ALA A 276 -12.65 3.37 10.84
C ALA A 276 -13.01 4.53 9.90
N LEU A 277 -13.78 4.25 8.84
CA LEU A 277 -14.18 5.24 7.85
C LEU A 277 -15.23 6.23 8.42
N VAL A 278 -16.17 5.76 9.24
CA VAL A 278 -17.25 6.62 9.76
C VAL A 278 -16.85 7.43 11.00
N GLU A 279 -16.02 6.90 11.90
CA GLU A 279 -15.68 7.57 13.17
C GLU A 279 -14.96 8.90 13.01
N VAL A 280 -14.18 9.05 11.93
CA VAL A 280 -13.43 10.27 11.61
C VAL A 280 -13.98 11.00 10.38
N ASN A 281 -15.17 10.61 9.92
CA ASN A 281 -15.79 11.10 8.69
C ASN A 281 -14.96 10.86 7.42
N GLY A 282 -13.99 9.94 7.42
CA GLY A 282 -13.16 9.62 6.24
C GLY A 282 -13.90 8.91 5.11
N HIS A 283 -15.19 8.60 5.29
CA HIS A 283 -16.04 7.95 4.30
C HIS A 283 -16.62 8.90 3.24
N TYR A 284 -16.46 10.22 3.34
CA TYR A 284 -16.89 11.12 2.26
C TYR A 284 -15.91 11.08 1.09
N ALA A 285 -16.42 11.31 -0.12
CA ALA A 285 -15.62 11.34 -1.34
C ALA A 285 -14.54 12.43 -1.27
N PRO A 286 -13.28 12.16 -1.69
CA PRO A 286 -12.23 13.17 -1.75
C PRO A 286 -12.51 14.18 -2.88
N ASP A 287 -12.30 15.47 -2.59
CA ASP A 287 -12.64 16.59 -3.49
C ASP A 287 -11.97 16.48 -4.86
N TYR A 288 -10.63 16.54 -4.91
CA TYR A 288 -9.89 16.52 -6.17
C TYR A 288 -10.15 15.25 -6.98
N MET A 289 -10.21 14.10 -6.32
CA MET A 289 -10.48 12.82 -6.96
C MET A 289 -11.83 12.84 -7.70
N LEU A 290 -12.92 13.11 -6.98
CA LEU A 290 -14.24 13.01 -7.58
C LEU A 290 -14.55 14.22 -8.49
N ASN A 291 -14.36 15.45 -7.98
CA ASN A 291 -14.79 16.66 -8.68
C ASN A 291 -13.87 17.05 -9.84
N THR A 292 -12.57 16.72 -9.77
CA THR A 292 -11.58 17.17 -10.78
C THR A 292 -11.15 16.04 -11.72
N LEU A 293 -10.84 14.85 -11.20
CA LEU A 293 -10.30 13.76 -12.02
C LEU A 293 -11.35 12.84 -12.63
N MET A 294 -12.51 12.70 -11.99
CA MET A 294 -13.49 11.67 -12.38
C MET A 294 -14.72 12.25 -13.06
N LEU A 295 -15.45 13.17 -12.41
CA LEU A 295 -16.71 13.70 -12.95
C LEU A 295 -16.59 14.37 -14.32
N PRO A 296 -15.53 15.15 -14.63
CA PRO A 296 -15.41 15.78 -15.95
C PRO A 296 -15.23 14.80 -17.12
N TYR A 297 -14.86 13.56 -16.83
CA TYR A 297 -14.51 12.53 -17.82
C TYR A 297 -15.49 11.35 -17.84
N ASP A 298 -16.58 11.43 -17.08
CA ASP A 298 -17.55 10.33 -16.90
C ASP A 298 -16.86 9.00 -16.51
N ASP A 299 -15.91 9.09 -15.58
CA ASP A 299 -15.02 7.97 -15.22
C ASP A 299 -15.81 6.72 -14.75
N PRO A 300 -15.60 5.55 -15.38
CA PRO A 300 -16.36 4.33 -15.07
C PRO A 300 -16.07 3.78 -13.67
N ARG A 301 -15.05 4.26 -12.96
CA ARG A 301 -14.79 3.88 -11.57
C ARG A 301 -15.74 4.56 -10.59
N ILE A 302 -16.37 5.69 -10.94
CA ILE A 302 -17.29 6.43 -10.04
C ILE A 302 -18.31 5.52 -9.34
N PRO A 303 -19.10 4.68 -10.04
CA PRO A 303 -20.15 3.89 -9.41
C PRO A 303 -19.65 2.73 -8.52
N VAL A 304 -18.38 2.33 -8.63
CA VAL A 304 -17.76 1.35 -7.71
C VAL A 304 -16.90 2.02 -6.64
N MET A 305 -16.53 3.29 -6.81
CA MET A 305 -15.77 4.02 -5.80
C MET A 305 -16.67 4.83 -4.86
N PHE A 306 -17.83 5.28 -5.34
CA PHE A 306 -18.70 6.19 -4.58
C PHE A 306 -20.19 5.84 -4.70
N ASP A 307 -20.89 6.09 -3.60
CA ASP A 307 -22.35 6.18 -3.55
C ASP A 307 -22.78 7.65 -3.64
N LYS A 308 -23.89 7.90 -4.33
CA LYS A 308 -24.65 9.13 -4.09
C LYS A 308 -25.32 8.98 -2.73
N TYR A 309 -25.03 9.90 -1.82
CA TYR A 309 -25.66 9.94 -0.51
C TYR A 309 -27.07 10.55 -0.61
N GLY A 310 -27.63 11.05 0.48
CA GLY A 310 -28.93 11.69 0.46
C GLY A 310 -29.58 11.84 1.82
N THR A 311 -30.89 12.05 1.81
CA THR A 311 -31.70 12.33 3.01
C THR A 311 -32.76 11.26 3.23
N THR A 312 -33.09 10.98 4.49
CA THR A 312 -34.25 10.13 4.80
C THR A 312 -35.49 10.98 5.02
N GLU A 313 -36.46 10.86 4.12
CA GLU A 313 -37.76 11.52 4.18
C GLU A 313 -38.86 10.48 4.49
N ASP A 314 -39.65 10.71 5.55
CA ASP A 314 -40.74 9.79 5.96
C ASP A 314 -40.32 8.31 6.10
N GLY A 315 -39.06 8.06 6.49
CA GLY A 315 -38.50 6.72 6.67
C GLY A 315 -38.01 6.06 5.36
N VAL A 316 -38.00 6.79 4.25
CA VAL A 316 -37.47 6.34 2.95
C VAL A 316 -36.21 7.15 2.63
N PHE A 317 -35.12 6.45 2.31
CA PHE A 317 -33.90 7.10 1.85
C PHE A 317 -34.09 7.63 0.42
N VAL A 318 -33.90 8.92 0.24
CA VAL A 318 -33.95 9.63 -1.04
C VAL A 318 -32.52 9.97 -1.43
N GLN A 319 -32.04 9.32 -2.48
CA GLN A 319 -30.69 9.51 -3.01
C GLN A 319 -30.58 10.84 -3.78
N ASN A 320 -29.42 11.49 -3.68
CA ASN A 320 -29.08 12.68 -4.46
C ASN A 320 -29.10 12.38 -5.97
N GLU A 321 -29.46 13.38 -6.78
CA GLU A 321 -29.49 13.23 -8.24
C GLU A 321 -28.10 13.01 -8.84
N ASN A 322 -27.10 13.73 -8.33
CA ASN A 322 -25.74 13.76 -8.86
C ASN A 322 -24.72 13.31 -7.82
N TYR A 323 -23.58 12.81 -8.30
CA TYR A 323 -22.38 12.64 -7.50
C TYR A 323 -21.74 14.01 -7.24
N GLY A 324 -21.00 14.13 -6.13
CA GLY A 324 -20.20 15.33 -5.85
C GLY A 324 -19.48 15.21 -4.52
N ALA A 325 -18.27 15.75 -4.42
CA ALA A 325 -17.50 15.80 -3.18
C ALA A 325 -17.56 17.17 -2.52
N MET A 326 -17.42 17.21 -1.19
CA MET A 326 -17.29 18.46 -0.44
C MET A 326 -15.96 19.13 -0.81
N SER A 327 -15.98 20.45 -1.02
CA SER A 327 -14.75 21.20 -1.26
C SER A 327 -13.80 21.12 -0.06
N VAL A 328 -12.50 20.93 -0.30
CA VAL A 328 -11.48 20.95 0.77
C VAL A 328 -11.45 22.30 1.52
N SER A 329 -11.88 23.38 0.87
CA SER A 329 -11.95 24.72 1.46
C SER A 329 -13.21 24.94 2.30
N MET A 330 -14.20 24.04 2.24
CA MET A 330 -15.46 24.18 2.98
C MET A 330 -15.21 24.13 4.50
N PRO A 331 -15.58 25.18 5.27
CA PRO A 331 -15.42 25.17 6.71
C PRO A 331 -16.19 24.02 7.37
N SER A 332 -15.62 23.38 8.40
CA SER A 332 -16.22 22.21 9.04
C SER A 332 -17.65 22.43 9.57
N ALA A 333 -17.98 23.65 10.02
CA ALA A 333 -19.32 24.00 10.49
C ALA A 333 -20.36 24.02 9.37
N GLU A 334 -19.97 24.37 8.15
CA GLU A 334 -20.81 24.34 6.96
C GLU A 334 -20.93 22.90 6.45
N ALA A 335 -19.81 22.17 6.34
CA ALA A 335 -19.79 20.76 5.95
C ALA A 335 -20.72 19.91 6.83
N SER A 336 -20.76 20.17 8.14
CA SER A 336 -21.64 19.45 9.08
C SER A 336 -23.15 19.70 8.86
N GLN A 337 -23.53 20.74 8.10
CA GLN A 337 -24.92 21.05 7.78
C GLN A 337 -25.30 20.51 6.39
N GLU A 338 -24.34 20.45 5.47
CA GLU A 338 -24.56 20.15 4.06
C GLU A 338 -24.14 18.72 3.67
N TYR A 339 -23.57 17.93 4.59
CA TYR A 339 -22.97 16.61 4.29
C TYR A 339 -23.91 15.65 3.54
N MET A 340 -25.22 15.75 3.77
CA MET A 340 -26.22 14.91 3.08
C MET A 340 -26.25 15.11 1.57
N ASN A 341 -25.73 16.23 1.07
CA ASN A 341 -25.69 16.59 -0.34
C ASN A 341 -24.49 15.99 -1.10
N TYR A 342 -23.58 15.30 -0.42
CA TYR A 342 -22.30 14.87 -0.99
C TYR A 342 -22.10 13.37 -0.97
N SER A 343 -21.40 12.86 -1.98
CA SER A 343 -21.07 11.46 -2.15
C SER A 343 -20.18 10.93 -1.03
N ILE A 344 -20.37 9.64 -0.76
CA ILE A 344 -19.56 8.85 0.16
C ILE A 344 -18.86 7.74 -0.62
N LEU A 345 -17.85 7.11 -0.03
CA LEU A 345 -17.27 5.87 -0.53
C LEU A 345 -18.36 4.82 -0.73
N ASP A 346 -18.27 4.07 -1.82
CA ASP A 346 -19.25 3.05 -2.17
C ASP A 346 -19.41 2.02 -1.04
N SER A 347 -20.67 1.72 -0.72
CA SER A 347 -21.03 0.82 0.36
C SER A 347 -20.61 -0.61 0.06
N ALA A 348 -20.74 -1.07 -1.20
CA ALA A 348 -20.39 -2.42 -1.58
C ALA A 348 -18.88 -2.63 -1.65
N THR A 349 -18.12 -1.64 -2.13
CA THR A 349 -16.66 -1.75 -2.29
C THR A 349 -15.93 -1.50 -0.99
N PHE A 350 -16.32 -0.49 -0.20
CA PHE A 350 -15.56 -0.06 0.98
C PHE A 350 -16.31 -0.26 2.29
N LEU A 351 -17.48 0.35 2.46
CA LEU A 351 -18.07 0.49 3.81
C LEU A 351 -18.54 -0.83 4.40
N MET A 352 -19.04 -1.76 3.57
CA MET A 352 -19.61 -3.02 4.01
C MET A 352 -18.83 -4.24 3.48
N ASN A 353 -17.67 -4.01 2.85
CA ASN A 353 -16.87 -5.07 2.27
C ASN A 353 -15.92 -5.70 3.30
N SER A 354 -16.36 -6.81 3.89
CA SER A 354 -15.55 -7.58 4.85
C SER A 354 -14.44 -8.40 4.21
N LYS A 355 -14.34 -8.40 2.87
CA LYS A 355 -13.41 -9.20 2.08
C LYS A 355 -12.30 -8.38 1.41
N LEU A 356 -12.21 -7.09 1.70
CA LEU A 356 -11.14 -6.26 1.16
C LEU A 356 -9.75 -6.82 1.55
N PRO A 357 -8.87 -7.06 0.57
CA PRO A 357 -7.53 -7.54 0.83
C PRO A 357 -6.63 -6.39 1.31
N GLY A 358 -5.49 -6.74 1.91
CA GLY A 358 -4.37 -5.81 2.04
C GLY A 358 -3.72 -5.57 0.68
N ILE A 359 -3.52 -4.32 0.30
CA ILE A 359 -2.98 -3.97 -1.01
C ILE A 359 -1.49 -3.69 -0.86
N VAL A 360 -0.63 -4.56 -1.40
CA VAL A 360 0.82 -4.43 -1.32
C VAL A 360 1.37 -3.68 -2.53
N MET A 361 1.00 -4.14 -3.73
CA MET A 361 1.37 -3.52 -5.00
C MET A 361 0.38 -3.94 -6.08
N THR A 362 -0.05 -2.99 -6.91
CA THR A 362 -0.98 -3.26 -8.01
C THR A 362 -0.26 -3.24 -9.36
N ALA A 363 -0.77 -3.99 -10.33
CA ALA A 363 -0.29 -3.95 -11.70
C ALA A 363 -0.45 -2.54 -12.30
N SER A 364 -1.58 -1.89 -12.02
CA SER A 364 -1.84 -0.49 -12.40
C SER A 364 -0.74 0.47 -11.94
N GLU A 365 -0.27 0.33 -10.70
CA GLU A 365 0.85 1.13 -10.19
C GLU A 365 2.13 0.91 -11.01
N VAL A 366 2.43 -0.34 -11.37
CA VAL A 366 3.59 -0.71 -12.19
C VAL A 366 3.47 -0.15 -13.60
N SER A 367 2.29 -0.19 -14.20
CA SER A 367 2.02 0.41 -15.51
C SER A 367 2.23 1.93 -15.50
N PHE A 368 1.79 2.63 -14.45
CA PHE A 368 2.09 4.06 -14.31
C PHE A 368 3.57 4.36 -14.06
N LEU A 369 4.28 3.52 -13.31
CA LEU A 369 5.74 3.63 -13.16
C LEU A 369 6.47 3.44 -14.50
N LYS A 370 6.03 2.47 -15.32
CA LYS A 370 6.52 2.26 -16.69
C LYS A 370 6.21 3.47 -17.57
N ALA A 371 4.98 4.00 -17.53
CA ALA A 371 4.57 5.16 -18.30
C ALA A 371 5.43 6.39 -17.96
N GLU A 372 5.69 6.65 -16.67
CA GLU A 372 6.59 7.73 -16.24
C GLU A 372 8.01 7.51 -16.79
N ALA A 373 8.59 6.32 -16.61
CA ALA A 373 9.94 6.02 -17.10
C ALA A 373 10.05 6.15 -18.64
N TYR A 374 9.04 5.66 -19.37
CA TYR A 374 8.95 5.79 -20.82
C TYR A 374 8.86 7.24 -21.24
N LYS A 375 8.07 8.04 -20.51
CA LYS A 375 7.89 9.46 -20.80
C LYS A 375 9.16 10.28 -20.51
N ARG A 376 9.79 10.05 -19.38
CA ARG A 376 11.00 10.80 -18.95
C ARG A 376 12.24 10.39 -19.73
N TRP A 377 12.39 9.12 -20.05
CA TRP A 377 13.64 8.56 -20.55
C TRP A 377 13.54 7.93 -21.94
N SER A 378 12.37 8.03 -22.60
CA SER A 378 12.14 7.51 -23.96
C SER A 378 12.44 6.01 -24.11
N LEU A 379 12.05 5.22 -23.10
CA LEU A 379 12.34 3.78 -23.02
C LEU A 379 11.24 2.89 -23.62
N GLY A 380 10.13 3.46 -24.08
CA GLY A 380 8.98 2.73 -24.60
C GLY A 380 7.83 3.67 -24.98
N ASP A 381 6.66 3.08 -25.25
CA ASP A 381 5.43 3.83 -25.53
C ASP A 381 4.74 4.24 -24.23
N ALA A 382 4.94 5.50 -23.81
CA ALA A 382 4.35 6.04 -22.60
C ALA A 382 2.82 6.10 -22.66
N GLN A 383 2.23 6.30 -23.83
CA GLN A 383 0.78 6.34 -23.99
C GLN A 383 0.19 4.95 -23.74
N THR A 384 0.72 3.92 -24.40
CA THR A 384 0.23 2.54 -24.17
C THR A 384 0.34 2.13 -22.71
N ALA A 385 1.47 2.45 -22.04
CA ALA A 385 1.64 2.12 -20.62
C ALA A 385 0.69 2.91 -19.70
N PHE A 386 0.39 4.17 -20.04
CA PHE A 386 -0.60 4.99 -19.33
C PHE A 386 -2.01 4.41 -19.49
N GLU A 387 -2.41 4.09 -20.72
CA GLU A 387 -3.72 3.50 -21.02
C GLU A 387 -3.89 2.15 -20.33
N GLU A 388 -2.85 1.31 -20.29
CA GLU A 388 -2.85 0.04 -19.55
C GLU A 388 -3.05 0.26 -18.05
N GLY A 389 -2.31 1.20 -17.45
CA GLY A 389 -2.47 1.53 -16.04
C GLY A 389 -3.89 1.99 -15.69
N VAL A 390 -4.55 2.72 -16.61
CA VAL A 390 -5.95 3.11 -16.45
C VAL A 390 -6.88 1.90 -16.53
N ARG A 391 -6.67 0.96 -17.47
CA ARG A 391 -7.46 -0.28 -17.57
C ARG A 391 -7.35 -1.13 -16.33
N GLU A 392 -6.13 -1.40 -15.89
CA GLU A 392 -5.85 -2.15 -14.67
C GLU A 392 -6.47 -1.46 -13.44
N SER A 393 -6.49 -0.12 -13.40
CA SER A 393 -7.16 0.62 -12.33
C SER A 393 -8.68 0.44 -12.34
N VAL A 394 -9.30 0.51 -13.53
CA VAL A 394 -10.74 0.25 -13.68
C VAL A 394 -11.06 -1.18 -13.23
N ASP A 395 -10.33 -2.17 -13.75
CA ASP A 395 -10.51 -3.57 -13.38
C ASP A 395 -10.36 -3.79 -11.87
N PHE A 396 -9.32 -3.20 -11.27
CA PHE A 396 -9.03 -3.32 -9.84
C PHE A 396 -10.19 -2.88 -8.94
N TYR A 397 -10.78 -1.70 -9.17
CA TYR A 397 -11.89 -1.23 -8.33
C TYR A 397 -13.17 -2.06 -8.53
N TYR A 398 -13.43 -2.56 -9.74
CA TYR A 398 -14.52 -3.50 -9.97
C TYR A 398 -14.24 -4.86 -9.31
N TYR A 399 -12.99 -5.32 -9.29
CA TYR A 399 -12.59 -6.49 -8.54
C TYR A 399 -12.88 -6.32 -7.05
N LEU A 400 -12.45 -5.20 -6.44
CA LEU A 400 -12.75 -4.92 -5.03
C LEU A 400 -14.26 -4.91 -4.74
N ASN A 401 -15.06 -4.26 -5.60
CA ASN A 401 -16.52 -4.26 -5.49
C ASN A 401 -17.11 -5.68 -5.49
N ASN A 402 -16.62 -6.55 -6.38
CA ASN A 402 -17.12 -7.91 -6.56
C ASN A 402 -16.65 -8.91 -5.48
N LEU A 403 -15.69 -8.53 -4.63
CA LEU A 403 -15.35 -9.31 -3.43
C LEU A 403 -16.43 -9.25 -2.34
N ASN A 404 -17.35 -8.30 -2.42
CA ASN A 404 -18.33 -8.05 -1.37
C ASN A 404 -19.31 -9.23 -1.18
N GLU A 405 -19.37 -9.74 0.05
CA GLU A 405 -20.30 -10.80 0.46
C GLU A 405 -21.41 -10.31 1.42
N SER A 406 -21.57 -8.99 1.62
CA SER A 406 -22.56 -8.42 2.55
C SER A 406 -24.03 -8.54 2.09
N GLY A 407 -24.27 -8.94 0.84
CA GLY A 407 -25.59 -8.97 0.20
C GLY A 407 -25.99 -7.65 -0.47
N LEU A 408 -25.14 -6.62 -0.42
CA LEU A 408 -25.27 -5.44 -1.28
C LEU A 408 -25.03 -5.81 -2.75
N THR A 409 -25.66 -5.06 -3.66
CA THR A 409 -25.50 -5.26 -5.10
C THR A 409 -24.08 -4.90 -5.52
N THR A 410 -23.39 -5.86 -6.16
CA THR A 410 -22.13 -5.60 -6.86
C THR A 410 -22.41 -5.28 -8.33
N LEU A 411 -21.51 -4.54 -8.96
CA LEU A 411 -21.64 -4.10 -10.35
C LEU A 411 -20.84 -5.00 -11.28
N SER A 412 -21.39 -5.24 -12.48
CA SER A 412 -20.66 -5.93 -13.54
C SER A 412 -19.57 -5.02 -14.11
N TYR A 413 -18.44 -5.61 -14.48
CA TYR A 413 -17.36 -4.92 -15.17
C TYR A 413 -17.88 -4.20 -16.44
N PRO A 414 -17.39 -2.99 -16.74
CA PRO A 414 -17.70 -2.32 -17.99
C PRO A 414 -17.16 -3.13 -19.17
N ALA A 415 -17.80 -3.01 -20.33
CA ALA A 415 -17.27 -3.61 -21.54
C ALA A 415 -15.93 -2.96 -21.90
N ALA A 416 -15.00 -3.72 -22.48
CA ALA A 416 -13.68 -3.20 -22.88
C ALA A 416 -13.80 -1.94 -23.77
N SER A 417 -14.79 -1.88 -24.65
CA SER A 417 -15.06 -0.71 -25.48
C SER A 417 -15.52 0.53 -24.69
N GLU A 418 -16.23 0.35 -23.58
CA GLU A 418 -16.62 1.47 -22.71
C GLU A 418 -15.40 2.04 -21.98
N VAL A 419 -14.48 1.16 -21.56
CA VAL A 419 -13.18 1.57 -20.99
C VAL A 419 -12.30 2.25 -22.05
N ASP A 420 -12.28 1.74 -23.28
CA ASP A 420 -11.60 2.37 -24.42
C ASP A 420 -12.14 3.78 -24.70
N ASP A 421 -13.46 3.91 -24.78
CA ASP A 421 -14.13 5.19 -25.03
C ASP A 421 -13.82 6.19 -23.90
N PHE A 422 -13.84 5.76 -22.63
CA PHE A 422 -13.40 6.56 -21.48
C PHE A 422 -11.95 7.00 -21.61
N ILE A 423 -11.01 6.10 -21.92
CA ILE A 423 -9.60 6.43 -22.05
C ILE A 423 -9.37 7.47 -23.16
N LEU A 424 -10.15 7.41 -24.25
CA LEU A 424 -10.12 8.43 -25.30
C LEU A 424 -10.57 9.81 -24.80
N THR A 425 -11.48 9.91 -23.82
CA THR A 425 -11.91 11.21 -23.27
C THR A 425 -10.83 11.90 -22.46
N LEU A 426 -9.87 11.14 -21.89
CA LEU A 426 -8.71 11.70 -21.19
C LEU A 426 -7.79 12.48 -22.15
N ASP A 427 -7.82 12.14 -23.44
CA ASP A 427 -7.12 12.84 -24.53
C ASP A 427 -5.60 13.00 -24.28
N TYR A 428 -4.97 11.96 -23.73
CA TYR A 428 -3.55 11.95 -23.33
C TYR A 428 -2.61 12.38 -24.48
N ALA A 429 -2.84 11.85 -25.68
CA ALA A 429 -1.96 12.06 -26.83
C ALA A 429 -1.89 13.52 -27.31
N SER A 430 -2.95 14.30 -27.09
CA SER A 430 -3.00 15.70 -27.54
C SER A 430 -2.28 16.66 -26.58
N LYS A 431 -2.05 16.23 -25.34
CA LYS A 431 -1.46 17.05 -24.28
C LYS A 431 0.02 17.31 -24.50
N SER A 432 0.52 18.41 -23.92
CA SER A 432 1.95 18.69 -23.87
C SER A 432 2.69 17.62 -23.05
N SER A 433 4.03 17.56 -23.20
CA SER A 433 4.83 16.59 -22.47
C SER A 433 4.74 16.73 -20.95
N ALA A 434 4.52 17.94 -20.42
CA ALA A 434 4.37 18.20 -19.00
C ALA A 434 2.99 17.74 -18.51
N GLU A 435 1.93 18.10 -19.23
CA GLU A 435 0.56 17.66 -18.94
C GLU A 435 0.42 16.13 -19.03
N GLN A 436 1.12 15.47 -19.96
CA GLN A 436 1.16 14.01 -20.04
C GLN A 436 1.80 13.36 -18.79
N LEU A 437 2.83 13.98 -18.20
CA LEU A 437 3.40 13.51 -16.94
C LEU A 437 2.44 13.74 -15.77
N GLU A 438 1.83 14.92 -15.70
CA GLU A 438 0.78 15.25 -14.72
C GLU A 438 -0.36 14.23 -14.76
N MET A 439 -0.88 13.88 -15.96
CA MET A 439 -1.92 12.86 -16.10
C MET A 439 -1.48 11.48 -15.56
N ILE A 440 -0.23 11.07 -15.79
CA ILE A 440 0.31 9.80 -15.24
C ILE A 440 0.31 9.87 -13.70
N TYR A 441 0.75 10.98 -13.12
CA TYR A 441 0.80 11.16 -11.67
C TYR A 441 -0.59 11.22 -11.04
N ASP A 442 -1.52 11.94 -11.66
CA ASP A 442 -2.90 12.09 -11.18
C ASP A 442 -3.64 10.74 -11.22
N GLN A 443 -3.52 9.98 -12.30
CA GLN A 443 -4.15 8.65 -12.41
C GLN A 443 -3.50 7.63 -11.47
N LYS A 444 -2.18 7.71 -11.25
CA LYS A 444 -1.50 6.87 -10.24
C LYS A 444 -1.96 7.20 -8.83
N TRP A 445 -2.06 8.49 -8.49
CA TRP A 445 -2.58 8.93 -7.18
C TRP A 445 -4.02 8.47 -6.96
N LEU A 446 -4.87 8.55 -8.00
CA LEU A 446 -6.24 8.04 -7.97
C LEU A 446 -6.26 6.54 -7.67
N GLN A 447 -5.46 5.75 -8.39
CA GLN A 447 -5.34 4.30 -8.18
C GLN A 447 -4.91 3.92 -6.76
N LEU A 448 -3.94 4.64 -6.17
CA LEU A 448 -3.48 4.36 -4.81
C LEU A 448 -4.61 4.60 -3.79
N GLY A 449 -5.36 5.68 -3.97
CA GLY A 449 -6.52 6.03 -3.15
C GLY A 449 -6.26 6.01 -1.63
N LEU A 450 -7.32 5.86 -0.85
CA LEU A 450 -7.23 5.95 0.62
C LEU A 450 -6.52 4.75 1.26
N LEU A 451 -6.62 3.56 0.66
CA LEU A 451 -6.07 2.32 1.22
C LEU A 451 -4.55 2.21 1.03
N GLN A 452 -3.97 3.00 0.13
CA GLN A 452 -2.52 3.12 -0.06
C GLN A 452 -2.04 4.56 0.14
N SER A 453 -2.68 5.32 1.04
CA SER A 453 -2.38 6.76 1.21
C SER A 453 -0.95 7.07 1.66
N ILE A 454 -0.22 6.11 2.23
CA ILE A 454 1.22 6.21 2.51
C ILE A 454 2.00 6.36 1.20
N GLU A 455 1.76 5.47 0.23
CA GLU A 455 2.39 5.56 -1.09
C GLU A 455 1.95 6.81 -1.84
N ALA A 456 0.66 7.19 -1.72
CA ALA A 456 0.14 8.41 -2.35
C ALA A 456 0.81 9.67 -1.78
N TRP A 457 1.06 9.71 -0.47
CA TRP A 457 1.77 10.83 0.16
C TRP A 457 3.25 10.87 -0.22
N SER A 458 3.89 9.71 -0.34
CA SER A 458 5.26 9.64 -0.86
C SER A 458 5.34 10.08 -2.32
N GLU A 459 4.38 9.70 -3.17
CA GLU A 459 4.32 10.13 -4.57
C GLU A 459 4.04 11.63 -4.67
N TYR A 460 3.07 12.14 -3.90
CA TYR A 460 2.76 13.58 -3.86
C TYR A 460 3.98 14.41 -3.48
N ARG A 461 4.73 14.01 -2.44
CA ARG A 461 6.00 14.69 -2.07
C ARG A 461 7.03 14.60 -3.20
N ARG A 462 7.17 13.42 -3.83
CA ARG A 462 8.15 13.18 -4.89
C ARG A 462 7.86 13.96 -6.17
N THR A 463 6.60 14.12 -6.57
CA THR A 463 6.23 14.67 -7.87
C THR A 463 5.62 16.06 -7.78
N GLY A 464 5.06 16.44 -6.64
CA GLY A 464 4.22 17.63 -6.47
C GLY A 464 2.80 17.46 -7.02
N TYR A 465 2.43 16.26 -7.49
CA TYR A 465 1.15 15.96 -8.13
C TYR A 465 0.33 14.94 -7.35
N PRO A 466 -1.01 15.04 -7.35
CA PRO A 466 -1.81 16.07 -8.04
C PRO A 466 -1.62 17.49 -7.48
N THR A 467 -2.03 18.50 -8.24
CA THR A 467 -1.98 19.90 -7.80
C THR A 467 -3.07 20.17 -6.75
N LEU A 468 -2.81 19.76 -5.51
CA LEU A 468 -3.74 19.82 -4.40
C LEU A 468 -3.76 21.21 -3.75
N THR A 469 -4.95 21.67 -3.34
CA THR A 469 -5.11 22.92 -2.57
C THR A 469 -5.13 22.60 -1.08
N PHE A 470 -4.20 23.16 -0.32
CA PHE A 470 -4.15 23.04 1.15
C PHE A 470 -4.47 24.38 1.78
N GLU A 471 -5.58 24.46 2.51
CA GLU A 471 -5.93 25.64 3.30
C GLU A 471 -5.03 25.77 4.53
N ASP A 472 -4.48 26.96 4.77
CA ASP A 472 -3.69 27.22 5.97
C ASP A 472 -4.49 26.89 7.24
N ASP A 473 -3.88 26.15 8.17
CA ASP A 473 -4.40 25.99 9.52
C ASP A 473 -4.04 27.21 10.38
N THR A 474 -4.91 27.53 11.33
CA THR A 474 -4.66 28.61 12.31
C THR A 474 -3.89 28.11 13.54
N LYS A 475 -3.66 26.81 13.65
CA LYS A 475 -2.86 26.21 14.71
C LYS A 475 -1.37 26.44 14.49
N SER A 476 -0.76 27.19 15.40
CA SER A 476 0.67 27.49 15.35
C SER A 476 1.55 26.23 15.28
N GLY A 477 2.46 26.19 14.30
CA GLY A 477 3.37 25.08 14.04
C GLY A 477 2.75 23.93 13.25
N TYR A 478 1.52 24.08 12.77
CA TYR A 478 0.79 23.10 11.99
C TYR A 478 0.01 23.76 10.83
N GLU A 479 0.49 24.88 10.32
CA GLU A 479 -0.19 25.69 9.30
C GLU A 479 -0.34 24.93 7.97
N THR A 480 0.64 24.13 7.58
CA THR A 480 0.67 23.34 6.33
C THR A 480 0.80 21.84 6.62
N PRO A 481 0.55 20.93 5.65
CA PRO A 481 0.91 19.52 5.77
C PRO A 481 2.39 19.32 6.13
N ALA A 482 2.68 18.22 6.83
CA ALA A 482 4.07 17.83 7.12
C ALA A 482 4.75 17.22 5.87
N THR A 483 6.09 17.22 5.85
CA THR A 483 6.92 16.50 4.86
C THR A 483 7.44 15.17 5.38
N ARG A 484 7.32 14.93 6.70
CA ARG A 484 7.67 13.67 7.37
C ARG A 484 6.93 13.52 8.70
N LEU A 485 6.98 12.32 9.26
CA LEU A 485 6.58 12.02 10.63
C LEU A 485 7.73 12.30 11.61
N LEU A 486 7.36 12.65 12.84
CA LEU A 486 8.31 12.82 13.93
C LEU A 486 8.62 11.47 14.57
N TYR A 487 9.86 11.30 15.04
CA TYR A 487 10.22 10.10 15.80
C TYR A 487 9.40 10.01 17.09
N PRO A 488 9.04 8.77 17.53
CA PRO A 488 8.31 8.56 18.77
C PRO A 488 9.05 9.11 19.99
N ASP A 489 8.30 9.49 21.03
CA ASP A 489 8.92 9.95 22.28
C ASP A 489 9.72 8.83 22.97
N ASP A 490 9.32 7.56 22.81
CA ASP A 490 10.08 6.41 23.31
C ASP A 490 11.51 6.35 22.76
N GLU A 491 11.75 6.70 21.49
CA GLU A 491 13.11 6.77 20.93
C GLU A 491 13.93 7.89 21.58
N LYS A 492 13.30 9.02 21.91
CA LYS A 492 13.95 10.17 22.54
C LYS A 492 14.36 9.85 23.97
N ASP A 493 13.55 9.04 24.66
CA ASP A 493 13.74 8.70 26.07
C ASP A 493 14.65 7.48 26.24
N TYR A 494 14.46 6.42 25.45
CA TYR A 494 15.13 5.13 25.62
C TYR A 494 16.30 4.88 24.65
N ASN A 495 16.34 5.58 23.50
CA ASN A 495 17.43 5.51 22.53
C ASN A 495 18.17 6.86 22.40
N SER A 496 18.23 7.63 23.49
CA SER A 496 18.65 9.03 23.50
C SER A 496 20.05 9.30 22.91
N GLU A 497 21.01 8.39 23.10
CA GLU A 497 22.37 8.51 22.56
C GLU A 497 22.37 8.45 21.03
N ASN A 498 21.74 7.44 20.44
CA ASN A 498 21.65 7.32 18.98
C ASN A 498 20.70 8.36 18.39
N TYR A 499 19.57 8.65 19.04
CA TYR A 499 18.64 9.70 18.63
C TYR A 499 19.32 11.06 18.50
N SER A 500 20.34 11.35 19.32
CA SER A 500 21.10 12.61 19.23
C SER A 500 21.72 12.86 17.84
N SER A 501 22.03 11.80 17.09
CA SER A 501 22.57 11.88 15.72
C SER A 501 21.53 12.37 14.69
N VAL A 502 20.25 12.07 14.90
CA VAL A 502 19.14 12.40 13.99
C VAL A 502 18.24 13.54 14.50
N LYS A 503 18.45 14.00 15.73
CA LYS A 503 17.64 15.06 16.38
C LYS A 503 17.48 16.33 15.54
N SER A 504 18.50 16.71 14.78
CA SER A 504 18.42 17.89 13.89
C SER A 504 17.51 17.70 12.69
N LYS A 505 17.25 16.44 12.29
CA LYS A 505 16.34 16.05 11.20
C LYS A 505 14.90 15.85 11.68
N ASP A 506 14.68 15.63 12.98
CA ASP A 506 13.37 15.36 13.60
C ASP A 506 12.48 16.61 13.72
N ASN A 507 12.15 17.19 12.57
CA ASN A 507 11.20 18.28 12.41
C ASN A 507 10.24 17.95 11.25
N ARG A 508 8.98 18.34 11.38
CA ARG A 508 7.90 18.08 10.44
C ARG A 508 8.12 18.64 9.03
N ASP A 509 9.01 19.62 8.89
CA ASP A 509 9.35 20.27 7.63
C ASP A 509 10.69 19.79 7.03
N THR A 510 11.40 18.88 7.71
CA THR A 510 12.60 18.27 7.14
C THR A 510 12.19 17.28 6.07
N LYS A 511 12.72 17.44 4.86
CA LYS A 511 12.44 16.54 3.74
C LYS A 511 13.17 15.20 3.89
N ILE A 512 12.55 14.15 3.38
CA ILE A 512 13.19 12.84 3.16
C ILE A 512 14.23 13.01 2.04
N PHE A 513 15.30 12.22 2.02
CA PHE A 513 16.43 12.46 1.09
C PHE A 513 16.04 12.48 -0.40
N TRP A 514 14.99 11.75 -0.79
CA TRP A 514 14.47 11.72 -2.16
C TRP A 514 13.48 12.85 -2.48
N ASP A 515 12.98 13.56 -1.46
CA ASP A 515 12.03 14.66 -1.60
C ASP A 515 12.78 15.97 -1.87
N VAL A 516 12.77 16.39 -3.15
CA VAL A 516 13.50 17.56 -3.65
C VAL A 516 12.57 18.73 -4.05
N ASN A 517 11.25 18.61 -3.87
CA ASN A 517 10.25 19.60 -4.32
C ASN A 517 9.94 20.65 -3.27
#